data_AF-A0A9N9KCC9-F1
#
_entry.id   AF-A0A9N9KCC9-F1
#
_cell.length_a   1.000
_cell.length_b   1.000
_cell.length_c   1.000
_cell.angle_alpha   90.00
_cell.angle_beta   90.00
_cell.angle_gamma   90.00
#
_symmetry.space_group_name_H-M   'P 1'
#
loop_
_entity.id
_entity.type
_entity.pdbx_description
1 polymer ?
#
loop_
_entity_poly.entity_id
_entity_poly.type
_entity_poly.pdbx_seq_one_letter_code
_entity_poly.pdbx_strand_id
1 'polypeptide(L)'
;AYTPISIDIDEIKNNLYNAMNHYWPNLTSPSSLLPSLLDPRCKNLSFVSFPERFATENLLREEYDKLKNHIDKEKKNARTEVKSSAKKNTK
;
A
#
# COMPACT_ATOMS: atom_id res chain seq x y z
N ALA A 1 -43.52 1.19 32.32
CA ALA A 1 -42.22 0.58 32.71
C ALA A 1 -41.20 0.95 31.66
N TYR A 2 -40.11 1.63 32.03
CA TYR A 2 -39.05 1.97 31.10
C TYR A 2 -38.05 0.80 31.11
N THR A 3 -38.02 0.02 30.04
CA THR A 3 -36.98 -1.01 29.85
C THR A 3 -35.77 -0.31 29.25
N PRO A 4 -34.61 -0.27 29.92
CA PRO A 4 -33.39 0.22 29.30
C PRO A 4 -33.12 -0.67 28.09
N ILE A 5 -33.00 -0.07 26.91
CA ILE A 5 -32.50 -0.78 25.73
C ILE A 5 -31.07 -1.17 26.08
N SER A 6 -30.85 -2.43 26.45
CA SER A 6 -29.51 -2.98 26.51
C SER A 6 -29.03 -3.07 25.08
N ILE A 7 -28.28 -2.05 24.65
CA ILE A 7 -27.62 -2.07 23.36
C ILE A 7 -26.65 -3.25 23.38
N ASP A 8 -26.95 -4.28 22.61
CA ASP A 8 -26.03 -5.39 22.42
C ASP A 8 -24.88 -4.91 21.54
N ILE A 9 -23.78 -4.58 22.21
CA ILE A 9 -22.56 -4.10 21.56
C ILE A 9 -22.03 -5.16 20.58
N ASP A 10 -22.24 -6.44 20.85
CA ASP A 10 -21.74 -7.51 19.99
C ASP A 10 -22.59 -7.66 18.73
N GLU A 11 -23.90 -7.43 18.81
CA GLU A 11 -24.77 -7.33 17.62
C GLU A 11 -24.34 -6.17 16.71
N ILE A 12 -24.04 -5.00 17.29
CA ILE A 12 -23.55 -3.84 16.52
C ILE A 12 -22.21 -4.15 15.84
N LYS A 13 -21.25 -4.73 16.57
CA LYS A 13 -19.95 -5.12 16.01
C LYS A 13 -20.11 -6.11 14.87
N ASN A 14 -20.97 -7.12 15.04
CA ASN A 14 -21.21 -8.13 14.02
C ASN A 14 -21.84 -7.53 12.76
N ASN A 15 -22.85 -6.67 12.92
CA ASN A 15 -23.47 -5.99 11.79
C ASN A 15 -22.48 -5.10 11.05
N LEU A 16 -21.63 -4.36 11.77
CA LEU A 16 -20.58 -3.55 11.18
C LEU A 16 -19.54 -4.41 10.45
N TYR A 17 -19.07 -5.48 11.07
CA TYR A 17 -18.11 -6.41 10.46
C TYR A 17 -18.66 -7.04 9.18
N ASN A 18 -19.93 -7.47 9.20
CA ASN A 18 -20.61 -8.03 8.03
C ASN A 18 -20.73 -6.99 6.91
N ALA A 19 -21.11 -5.74 7.24
CA ALA A 19 -21.15 -4.67 6.26
C ALA A 19 -19.77 -4.36 5.68
N MET A 20 -18.72 -4.31 6.52
CA MET A 20 -17.35 -4.09 6.08
C MET A 20 -16.90 -5.19 5.10
N ASN A 21 -17.17 -6.45 5.42
CA ASN A 21 -16.84 -7.56 4.54
C ASN A 21 -17.64 -7.57 3.23
N HIS A 22 -18.89 -7.12 3.28
CA HIS A 22 -19.77 -7.07 2.11
C HIS A 22 -19.33 -5.99 1.10
N TYR A 23 -19.03 -4.78 1.59
CA TYR A 23 -18.69 -3.64 0.72
C TYR A 23 -17.19 -3.56 0.38
N TRP A 24 -16.33 -4.02 1.28
CA TRP A 24 -14.87 -4.03 1.08
C TRP A 24 -14.31 -5.44 1.25
N PRO A 25 -14.63 -6.35 0.32
CA PRO A 25 -14.00 -7.65 0.31
C PRO A 25 -12.49 -7.46 0.14
N ASN A 26 -11.70 -8.16 0.97
CA ASN A 26 -10.23 -8.13 0.95
C ASN A 26 -9.57 -6.86 1.54
N LEU A 27 -10.15 -6.28 2.58
CA LEU A 27 -9.54 -5.20 3.38
C LEU A 27 -8.12 -5.52 3.89
N THR A 28 -7.82 -6.79 4.16
CA THR A 28 -6.51 -7.23 4.64
C THR A 28 -5.57 -7.69 3.52
N SER A 29 -5.97 -7.55 2.25
CA SER A 29 -5.07 -7.87 1.15
C SER A 29 -3.85 -6.93 1.11
N PRO A 30 -2.68 -7.42 0.69
CA PRO A 30 -1.46 -6.61 0.64
C PRO A 30 -1.62 -5.29 -0.13
N SER A 31 -2.35 -5.28 -1.25
CA SER A 31 -2.58 -4.06 -2.03
C SER A 31 -3.42 -3.02 -1.28
N SER A 32 -4.46 -3.46 -0.55
CA SER A 32 -5.31 -2.58 0.27
C SER A 32 -4.56 -2.00 1.47
N LEU A 33 -3.54 -2.71 1.98
CA LEU A 33 -2.75 -2.31 3.14
C LEU A 33 -1.56 -1.39 2.80
N LEU A 34 -1.18 -1.28 1.52
CA LEU A 34 -0.06 -0.42 1.09
C LEU A 34 -0.15 1.03 1.61
N PRO A 35 -1.30 1.73 1.53
CA PRO A 35 -1.39 3.10 2.03
C PRO A 35 -1.16 3.19 3.54
N SER A 36 -1.55 2.16 4.29
CA SER A 36 -1.38 2.10 5.75
C SER A 36 0.09 2.02 6.17
N LEU A 37 0.98 1.47 5.32
CA LEU A 37 2.42 1.51 5.57
C LEU A 37 3.01 2.92 5.52
N LEU A 38 2.35 3.84 4.82
CA LEU A 38 2.79 5.23 4.67
C LEU A 38 2.25 6.16 5.76
N ASP A 39 1.21 5.75 6.49
CA ASP A 39 0.68 6.49 7.64
C ASP A 39 1.41 6.07 8.93
N PRO A 40 2.13 6.98 9.61
CA PRO A 40 2.86 6.66 10.84
C PRO A 40 2.02 6.04 11.95
N ARG A 41 0.71 6.29 11.96
CA ARG A 41 -0.23 5.79 12.98
C ARG A 41 -0.54 4.32 12.80
N CYS A 42 -0.54 3.81 11.57
CA CYS A 42 -0.89 2.42 11.26
C CYS A 42 0.20 1.65 10.51
N LYS A 43 1.40 2.23 10.32
CA LYS A 43 2.55 1.60 9.65
C LYS A 43 2.94 0.22 10.18
N ASN A 44 2.60 -0.07 11.44
CA ASN A 44 2.95 -1.31 12.11
C ASN A 44 2.06 -2.48 11.67
N LEU A 45 0.92 -2.19 11.02
CA LEU A 45 -0.10 -3.16 10.63
C LEU A 45 -0.44 -4.16 11.76
N SER A 46 -0.53 -3.67 13.00
CA SER A 46 -0.72 -4.51 14.20
C SER A 46 -2.10 -5.17 14.28
N PHE A 47 -3.02 -4.78 13.40
CA PHE A 47 -4.38 -5.29 13.32
C PHE A 47 -4.55 -6.45 12.32
N VAL A 48 -3.50 -6.82 11.59
CA VAL A 48 -3.51 -7.97 10.66
C VAL A 48 -2.54 -9.05 11.10
N SER A 49 -2.65 -10.23 10.48
CA SER A 49 -1.75 -11.34 10.77
C SER A 49 -0.32 -11.08 10.26
N PHE A 50 0.67 -11.73 10.88
CA PHE A 50 2.07 -11.62 10.47
C PHE A 50 2.29 -11.95 8.97
N PRO A 51 1.70 -13.02 8.40
CA PRO A 51 1.83 -13.29 6.96
C PRO A 51 1.32 -12.16 6.06
N GLU A 52 0.16 -11.57 6.38
CA GLU A 52 -0.42 -10.46 5.60
C GLU A 52 0.46 -9.22 5.67
N ARG A 53 0.95 -8.89 6.87
CA ARG A 53 1.90 -7.80 7.06
C ARG A 53 3.18 -8.01 6.24
N PHE A 54 3.78 -9.20 6.32
CA PHE A 54 5.00 -9.52 5.58
C PHE A 54 4.80 -9.44 4.07
N ALA A 55 3.68 -9.95 3.57
CA ALA A 55 3.31 -9.86 2.16
C ALA A 55 3.14 -8.40 1.71
N THR A 56 2.56 -7.54 2.55
CA THR A 56 2.40 -6.10 2.29
C THR A 56 3.75 -5.38 2.23
N GLU A 57 4.64 -5.65 3.19
CA GLU A 57 5.99 -5.06 3.22
C GLU A 57 6.83 -5.49 1.99
N ASN A 58 6.71 -6.75 1.57
CA ASN A 58 7.38 -7.24 0.35
C ASN A 58 6.83 -6.56 -0.91
N LEU A 59 5.50 -6.43 -1.02
CA LEU A 59 4.88 -5.75 -2.15
C LEU A 59 5.37 -4.31 -2.27
N LEU A 60 5.47 -3.58 -1.14
CA LEU A 60 6.01 -2.22 -1.13
C LEU A 60 7.47 -2.18 -1.61
N ARG A 61 8.29 -3.14 -1.17
CA ARG A 61 9.69 -3.25 -1.58
C ARG A 61 9.82 -3.49 -3.08
N GLU A 62 9.03 -4.41 -3.63
CA GLU A 62 9.01 -4.71 -5.06
C GLU A 62 8.63 -3.48 -5.89
N GLU A 63 7.58 -2.76 -5.49
CA GLU A 63 7.16 -1.53 -6.18
C GLU A 63 8.24 -0.43 -6.11
N TYR A 64 8.89 -0.29 -4.96
CA TYR A 64 10.02 0.62 -4.81
C TYR A 64 11.19 0.24 -5.74
N ASP A 65 11.57 -1.03 -5.78
CA ASP A 65 12.68 -1.49 -6.63
C ASP A 65 12.35 -1.33 -8.11
N LYS A 66 11.10 -1.58 -8.54
CA LYS A 66 10.63 -1.30 -9.91
C LYS A 66 10.81 0.17 -10.25
N LEU A 67 10.35 1.07 -9.39
CA LEU A 67 10.44 2.52 -9.61
C LEU A 67 11.90 3.00 -9.65
N LYS A 68 12.73 2.53 -8.71
CA LYS A 68 14.16 2.85 -8.65
C LYS A 68 14.87 2.40 -9.93
N ASN A 69 14.63 1.18 -10.38
CA ASN A 69 15.20 0.65 -11.62
C ASN A 69 14.75 1.45 -12.85
N HIS A 70 13.49 1.90 -12.89
CA HIS A 70 12.99 2.76 -13.95
C HIS A 70 13.73 4.11 -13.98
N ILE A 71 13.86 4.78 -12.83
CA ILE A 71 14.59 6.04 -12.69
C ILE A 71 16.06 5.90 -13.11
N ASP A 72 16.70 4.79 -12.75
CA ASP A 72 18.10 4.55 -13.13
C ASP A 72 18.28 4.30 -14.63
N LYS A 73 17.28 3.69 -15.30
CA LYS A 73 17.27 3.57 -16.76
C LYS A 73 17.12 4.93 -17.45
N GLU A 74 16.17 5.75 -17.00
CA GLU A 74 15.95 7.10 -17.52
C GLU A 74 17.22 7.98 -17.40
N LYS A 75 17.89 7.94 -16.24
CA LYS A 75 19.15 8.68 -16.03
C LYS A 75 20.27 8.21 -16.95
N LYS A 76 20.35 6.91 -17.26
CA LYS A 76 21.34 6.37 -18.20
C LYS A 76 21.03 6.83 -19.63
N ASN A 77 19.77 6.79 -20.05
CA ASN A 77 19.35 7.22 -21.38
C ASN A 77 19.68 8.70 -21.62
N ALA A 78 19.31 9.58 -20.67
CA ALA A 78 19.63 11.01 -20.74
C ALA A 78 21.14 11.29 -20.83
N ARG A 79 21.98 10.56 -20.09
CA ARG A 79 23.45 10.68 -20.18
C ARG A 79 24.02 10.24 -21.53
N THR A 80 23.36 9.31 -22.20
CA THR A 80 23.82 8.75 -23.48
C THR A 80 23.47 9.69 -24.63
N GLU A 81 22.30 10.32 -24.57
CA GLU A 81 21.87 11.36 -25.52
C GLU A 81 22.80 12.59 -25.48
N VAL A 82 23.11 13.11 -24.29
CA VAL A 82 24.02 14.26 -24.13
C VAL A 82 25.42 13.98 -24.74
N LYS A 83 25.94 12.75 -24.58
CA LYS A 83 27.22 12.36 -25.19
C LYS A 83 27.14 12.26 -26.71
N SER A 84 26.00 11.82 -27.26
CA SER A 84 25.78 11.71 -28.70
C SER A 84 25.64 13.09 -29.38
N SER A 85 25.04 14.06 -28.68
CA SER A 85 24.88 15.44 -29.15
C SER A 85 26.19 16.22 -29.09
N ALA A 86 26.99 16.02 -28.03
CA ALA A 86 28.31 16.63 -27.91
C ALA A 86 29.27 16.20 -29.04
N LYS A 87 29.18 14.93 -29.48
CA LYS A 87 30.03 14.37 -30.56
C LYS A 87 29.65 14.85 -31.96
N LYS A 88 28.43 15.38 -32.15
CA LYS A 88 27.96 15.96 -33.43
C LYS A 88 28.38 17.42 -33.63
N ASN A 89 28.67 18.15 -32.55
CA ASN A 89 29.06 19.56 -32.59
C ASN A 89 30.59 19.80 -32.66
N THR A 90 31.40 18.75 -32.84
CA THR A 90 32.87 18.84 -32.91
C THR A 90 33.43 18.47 -34.30
N LYS A 91 32.69 18.77 -35.36
CA LYS A 91 33.15 18.63 -36.74
C LYS A 91 33.04 19.95 -37.47
#